data_AF-A3CLG1-F1
#
_entry.id   AF-A3CLG1-F1
#
_cell.length_a   1.000
_cell.length_b   1.000
_cell.length_c   1.000
_cell.angle_alpha   90.00
_cell.angle_beta   90.00
_cell.angle_gamma   90.00
#
_symmetry.space_group_name_H-M   'P 1'
#
loop_
_entity.id
_entity.type
_entity.pdbx_description
1 polymer ?
#
loop_
_entity_poly.entity_id
_entity_poly.type
_entity_poly.pdbx_seq_one_letter_code
_entity_poly.pdbx_strand_id
1 'polypeptide(L)' 'MKITYEDKVRIYELRKQGISLKRLSEKYGINLSKLLTS' A
#
# COMPACT_ATOMS: atom_id res chain seq x y z
N MET A 1 -2.72 12.13 -5.11
CA MET A 1 -1.35 11.93 -4.62
C MET A 1 -0.64 10.90 -5.49
N LYS A 2 0.63 11.10 -5.84
CA LYS A 2 1.48 10.05 -6.43
C LYS A 2 2.15 9.29 -5.29
N ILE A 3 2.09 7.97 -5.31
CA ILE A 3 2.85 7.10 -4.40
C ILE A 3 4.34 7.29 -4.69
N THR A 4 5.12 7.65 -3.68
CA THR A 4 6.58 7.71 -3.79
C THR A 4 7.19 6.31 -3.68
N TYR A 5 8.46 6.14 -4.05
CA TYR A 5 9.15 4.87 -3.84
C TYR A 5 9.17 4.45 -2.36
N GLU A 6 9.39 5.42 -1.46
CA GLU A 6 9.37 5.20 -0.02
C GLU A 6 8.00 4.72 0.48
N ASP A 7 6.92 5.27 -0.07
CA ASP A 7 5.56 4.79 0.22
C ASP A 7 5.38 3.33 -0.18
N LYS A 8 5.92 2.92 -1.34
CA LYS A 8 5.86 1.51 -1.79
C LYS A 8 6.60 0.58 -0.84
N VAL A 9 7.80 0.98 -0.40
CA VAL A 9 8.60 0.22 0.57
C VAL A 9 7.82 0.05 1.87
N ARG A 10 7.26 1.14 2.40
CA ARG A 10 6.48 1.10 3.63
C ARG A 10 5.20 0.27 3.51
N ILE A 11 4.48 0.34 2.38
CA ILE A 11 3.30 -0.50 2.12
C ILE A 11 3.69 -1.99 2.11
N TYR A 12 4.84 -2.33 1.54
CA TYR A 12 5.33 -3.72 1.50
C TYR A 12 5.71 -4.26 2.88
N GLU A 13 6.39 -3.45 3.72
CA GLU A 13 6.68 -3.82 5.12
C GLU A 13 5.40 -4.02 5.94
N LEU A 14 4.43 -3.11 5.81
CA LEU A 14 3.15 -3.21 6.50
C LEU A 14 2.35 -4.43 6.04
N ARG A 15 2.43 -4.81 4.75
CA ARG A 15 1.85 -6.05 4.23
C ARG A 15 2.50 -7.29 4.84
N LYS A 16 3.82 -7.31 5.01
CA LYS A 16 4.54 -8.39 5.70
C LYS A 16 4.11 -8.54 7.16
N GLN A 17 3.71 -7.46 7.81
CA GLN A 17 3.17 -7.46 9.18
C GLN A 17 1.70 -7.92 9.27
N GLY A 18 1.08 -8.29 8.14
CA GLY A 18 -0.31 -8.76 8.11
C GLY A 18 -1.36 -7.65 8.08
N ILE A 19 -0.96 -6.39 7.81
CA ILE A 19 -1.92 -5.30 7.68
C ILE A 19 -2.72 -5.47 6.39
N SER A 20 -4.04 -5.32 6.50
CA SER A 20 -4.94 -5.48 5.36
C SER A 20 -4.75 -4.38 4.32
N LEU A 21 -4.88 -4.76 3.06
CA LEU A 21 -4.78 -3.84 1.93
C LEU A 21 -5.85 -2.73 1.99
N LYS A 22 -7.01 -3.02 2.57
CA LYS A 22 -8.11 -2.05 2.77
C LYS A 22 -7.67 -0.90 3.67
N ARG A 23 -7.06 -1.20 4.84
CA ARG A 23 -6.53 -0.18 5.75
C ARG A 23 -5.42 0.65 5.12
N LEU A 24 -4.55 0.02 4.35
CA LEU A 24 -3.51 0.72 3.61
C LEU A 24 -4.12 1.61 2.52
N SER A 25 -5.15 1.14 1.81
CA SER A 25 -5.82 1.91 0.76
C SER A 25 -6.51 3.16 1.31
N GLU A 26 -7.15 3.05 2.48
CA GLU A 26 -7.75 4.16 3.21
C GLU A 26 -6.69 5.16 3.68
N LYS A 27 -5.59 4.67 4.29
CA LYS A 27 -4.51 5.52 4.83
C LYS A 27 -3.82 6.35 3.74
N TYR A 28 -3.59 5.75 2.58
CA TYR A 28 -2.89 6.41 1.48
C TYR A 28 -3.85 7.06 0.46
N GLY A 29 -5.18 6.91 0.64
CA GLY A 29 -6.19 7.47 -0.25
C GLY A 29 -6.12 6.91 -1.69
N ILE A 30 -5.73 5.66 -1.84
CA ILE A 30 -5.42 5.02 -3.13
C ILE A 30 -5.91 3.58 -3.15
N ASN A 31 -6.36 3.12 -4.32
CA ASN A 31 -6.71 1.73 -4.48
C ASN A 31 -5.45 0.87 -4.69
N LEU A 32 -4.92 0.29 -3.61
CA LEU A 32 -3.70 -0.52 -3.65
C LEU A 32 -3.89 -1.91 -4.27
N SER A 33 -5.13 -2.33 -4.57
CA SER A 33 -5.39 -3.62 -5.25
C SER A 33 -4.65 -3.73 -6.58
N LYS A 34 -4.54 -2.61 -7.31
CA LYS A 34 -3.88 -2.55 -8.62
C LYS A 34 -2.36 -2.51 -8.55
N LEU A 35 -1.79 -2.24 -7.37
CA LEU A 35 -0.34 -2.04 -7.18
C LEU A 35 0.41 -3.36 -6.94
N LEU A 36 -0.29 -4.40 -6.48
CA LEU A 36 0.32 -5.67 -6.05
C LEU A 36 -0.05 -6.85 -6.98
N THR A 37 -0.84 -6.62 -8.03
CA THR A 37 -1.33 -7.64 -8.98
C THR A 37 -0.69 -7.55 -10.36
N SER A 38 0.41 -6.80 -10.52
CA SER A 38 1.10 -6.61 -11.81
C SER A 38 2.58 -6.90 -11.71
#